data_AF-A0A7K0NEC4-F1
#
_entry.id   AF-A0A7K0NEC4-F1
#
_cell.length_a   1.000
_cell.length_b   1.000
_cell.length_c   1.000
_cell.angle_alpha   90.00
_cell.angle_beta   90.00
_cell.angle_gamma   90.00
#
_symmetry.space_group_name_H-M   'P 1'
#
loop_
_entity.id
_entity.type
_entity.pdbx_description
1 polymer ?
#
loop_
_entity_poly.entity_id
_entity_poly.type
_entity_poly.pdbx_seq_one_letter_code
_entity_poly.pdbx_strand_id
1 'polypeptide(L)'
;MNLSKFPLTKPLVDKFRESVSGDKDGRPDWVRSIAEGDDEGLFGPESAVWQVHGTIATLVGGIRALLLQACHPAPLAGVAEHSRYETDPLGRLA
;
A
#
# COMPACT_ATOMS: atom_id res chain seq x y z
N MET A 1 -9.27 0.54 -15.35
CA MET A 1 -9.97 -0.77 -15.48
C MET A 1 -11.39 -0.63 -14.94
N ASN A 2 -12.41 -0.88 -15.76
CA ASN A 2 -13.81 -0.71 -15.35
C ASN A 2 -14.27 -1.92 -14.52
N LEU A 3 -14.33 -1.76 -13.20
CA LEU A 3 -14.66 -2.82 -12.23
C LEU A 3 -16.14 -3.26 -12.28
N SER A 4 -16.99 -2.56 -13.04
CA SER A 4 -18.39 -2.99 -13.28
C SER A 4 -18.49 -4.33 -14.03
N LYS A 5 -17.41 -4.77 -14.68
CA LYS A 5 -17.35 -6.05 -15.41
C LYS A 5 -17.26 -7.30 -14.51
N PHE A 6 -16.99 -7.13 -13.21
CA PHE A 6 -16.87 -8.25 -12.26
C PHE A 6 -17.76 -8.03 -11.01
N PRO A 7 -19.09 -8.11 -11.17
CA PRO A 7 -20.04 -7.77 -10.11
C PRO A 7 -19.91 -8.64 -8.86
N LEU A 8 -19.46 -9.89 -9.01
CA LEU A 8 -19.26 -10.84 -7.91
C LEU A 8 -18.04 -10.52 -7.03
N THR A 9 -16.99 -9.89 -7.59
CA THR A 9 -15.75 -9.61 -6.85
C THR A 9 -15.66 -8.17 -6.38
N LYS A 10 -16.51 -7.28 -6.88
CA LYS A 10 -16.56 -5.86 -6.49
C LYS A 10 -16.64 -5.65 -4.98
N PRO A 11 -17.52 -6.33 -4.21
CA PRO A 11 -17.58 -6.13 -2.76
C PRO A 11 -16.26 -6.47 -2.05
N LEU A 12 -15.58 -7.53 -2.50
CA LEU A 12 -14.29 -7.95 -1.95
C LEU A 12 -13.19 -6.93 -2.28
N VAL A 13 -13.15 -6.44 -3.52
CA VAL A 13 -12.18 -5.44 -3.97
C VAL A 13 -12.37 -4.12 -3.23
N ASP A 14 -13.62 -3.68 -3.06
CA ASP A 14 -13.95 -2.45 -2.36
C ASP A 14 -13.55 -2.56 -0.87
N LYS A 15 -13.86 -3.69 -0.21
CA LYS A 15 -13.44 -3.92 1.17
C LYS A 15 -11.94 -3.99 1.33
N PHE A 16 -11.24 -4.66 0.41
CA PHE A 16 -9.79 -4.70 0.40
C PHE A 16 -9.20 -3.30 0.28
N ARG A 17 -9.70 -2.48 -0.67
CA ARG A 17 -9.27 -1.10 -0.86
C ARG A 17 -9.48 -0.25 0.39
N GLU A 18 -10.64 -0.37 1.02
CA GLU A 18 -10.94 0.32 2.27
C GLU A 18 -9.95 -0.09 3.37
N SER A 19 -9.70 -1.39 3.55
CA SER A 19 -8.78 -1.90 4.57
C SER A 19 -7.33 -1.47 4.36
N VAL A 20 -6.83 -1.41 3.11
CA VAL A 20 -5.42 -1.04 2.84
C VAL A 20 -5.18 0.45 2.74
N SER A 21 -6.21 1.25 2.42
CA SER A 21 -6.08 2.70 2.27
C SER A 21 -6.57 3.49 3.48
N GLY A 22 -7.32 2.83 4.39
CA GLY A 22 -8.03 3.51 5.48
C GLY A 22 -9.20 4.40 5.00
N ASP A 23 -9.52 4.37 3.69
CA ASP A 23 -10.50 5.25 3.06
C ASP A 23 -11.49 4.45 2.19
N LYS A 24 -12.78 4.76 2.33
CA LYS A 24 -13.86 4.06 1.63
C LYS A 24 -13.79 4.15 0.09
N ASP A 25 -13.17 5.20 -0.43
CA ASP A 25 -13.02 5.43 -1.87
C ASP A 25 -11.63 4.99 -2.37
N GLY A 26 -10.79 4.44 -1.48
CA GLY A 26 -9.42 4.05 -1.79
C GLY A 26 -8.48 5.24 -2.02
N ARG A 27 -8.89 6.46 -1.65
CA ARG A 27 -8.19 7.72 -1.94
C ARG A 27 -8.20 8.62 -0.69
N PRO A 28 -7.39 8.26 0.32
CA PRO A 28 -7.23 9.05 1.53
C PRO A 28 -6.68 10.45 1.19
N ASP A 29 -6.89 11.40 2.10
CA ASP A 29 -6.59 12.82 1.87
C ASP A 29 -5.13 13.06 1.44
N TRP A 30 -4.18 12.31 2.00
CA TRP A 30 -2.76 12.43 1.64
C TRP A 30 -2.49 12.10 0.16
N VAL A 31 -3.24 11.16 -0.45
CA VAL A 31 -3.13 10.87 -1.90
C VAL A 31 -3.57 12.08 -2.72
N ARG A 32 -4.59 12.80 -2.27
CA ARG A 32 -5.10 14.01 -2.94
C ARG A 32 -4.12 15.16 -2.79
N SER A 33 -3.57 15.33 -1.59
CA SER A 33 -2.53 16.33 -1.32
C SER A 33 -1.28 16.12 -2.17
N ILE A 34 -0.83 14.87 -2.38
CA ILE A 34 0.28 14.58 -3.30
C ILE A 34 -0.07 14.97 -4.74
N ALA A 35 -1.31 14.74 -5.18
CA ALA A 35 -1.74 15.08 -6.53
C ALA A 35 -1.88 16.60 -6.75
N GLU A 36 -2.05 17.38 -5.69
CA GLU A 36 -2.22 18.84 -5.70
C GLU A 36 -0.93 19.60 -5.39
N GLY A 37 0.18 18.90 -5.14
CA GLY A 37 1.49 19.50 -4.85
C GLY A 37 2.01 20.40 -5.97
N ASP A 38 2.86 21.37 -5.61
CA ASP A 38 3.45 22.34 -6.54
C ASP A 38 4.88 21.98 -7.00
N ASP A 39 5.42 20.85 -6.52
CA ASP A 39 6.71 20.30 -6.92
C ASP A 39 6.59 19.13 -7.91
N GLU A 40 7.67 18.87 -8.67
CA GLU A 40 7.73 17.74 -9.61
C GLU A 40 7.87 16.36 -8.91
N GLY A 41 8.04 16.35 -7.59
CA GLY A 41 8.42 15.18 -6.80
C GLY A 41 9.86 14.73 -7.03
N LEU A 42 10.33 13.79 -6.20
CA LEU A 42 11.66 13.18 -6.35
C LEU A 42 11.78 12.28 -7.59
N PHE A 43 10.64 11.79 -8.09
CA PHE A 43 10.57 10.84 -9.20
C PHE A 43 9.42 11.19 -10.13
N GLY A 44 9.75 11.60 -11.36
CA GLY A 44 8.76 11.92 -12.39
C GLY A 44 8.07 10.67 -12.99
N PRO A 45 6.96 10.85 -13.74
CA PRO A 45 6.15 9.77 -14.30
C PRO A 45 6.89 8.75 -15.18
N GLU A 46 7.97 9.18 -15.84
CA GLU A 46 8.79 8.33 -16.71
C GLU A 46 9.89 7.56 -15.95
N SER A 47 10.00 7.75 -14.62
CA SER A 47 11.02 7.09 -13.81
C SER A 47 10.73 5.60 -13.58
N ALA A 48 11.79 4.85 -13.28
CA ALA A 48 11.67 3.44 -12.88
C ALA A 48 10.76 3.25 -11.65
N VAL A 49 10.71 4.24 -10.74
CA VAL A 49 9.83 4.19 -9.57
C VAL A 49 8.37 4.13 -10.00
N TRP A 50 7.93 5.00 -10.91
CA TRP A 50 6.56 4.97 -11.43
C TRP A 50 6.26 3.68 -12.20
N GLN A 51 7.20 3.19 -13.00
CA GLN A 51 7.05 1.94 -13.74
C GLN A 51 6.90 0.73 -12.82
N VAL A 52 7.70 0.65 -11.75
CA VAL A 52 7.65 -0.47 -10.80
C VAL A 52 6.43 -0.37 -9.88
N HIS A 53 6.15 0.81 -9.35
CA HIS A 53 5.09 1.04 -8.35
C HIS A 53 3.68 1.20 -8.94
N GLY A 54 3.56 1.48 -10.24
CA GLY A 54 2.27 1.61 -10.94
C GLY A 54 1.59 0.29 -11.30
N THR A 55 2.17 -0.85 -10.92
CA THR A 55 1.70 -2.19 -11.33
C THR A 55 1.31 -3.06 -10.14
N ILE A 56 0.54 -4.12 -10.39
CA ILE A 56 0.18 -5.08 -9.33
C ILE A 56 1.40 -5.81 -8.73
N ALA A 57 2.53 -5.84 -9.45
CA ALA A 57 3.75 -6.48 -9.00
C ALA A 57 4.27 -5.85 -7.70
N THR A 58 4.01 -4.56 -7.46
CA THR A 58 4.35 -3.87 -6.21
C THR A 58 3.68 -4.50 -5.01
N LEU A 59 2.39 -4.82 -5.13
CA LEU A 59 1.63 -5.46 -4.05
C LEU A 59 2.19 -6.86 -3.74
N VAL A 60 2.45 -7.65 -4.78
CA VAL A 60 3.02 -8.99 -4.65
C VAL A 60 4.43 -8.93 -4.04
N GLY A 61 5.25 -7.97 -4.49
CA GLY A 61 6.58 -7.70 -3.98
C GLY A 61 6.57 -7.32 -2.50
N GLY A 62 5.64 -6.47 -2.09
CA GLY A 62 5.44 -6.08 -0.69
C GLY A 62 5.10 -7.26 0.21
N ILE A 63 4.12 -8.10 -0.19
CA ILE A 63 3.76 -9.31 0.56
C ILE A 63 4.95 -10.25 0.69
N ARG A 64 5.69 -10.50 -0.41
CA ARG A 64 6.89 -11.33 -0.38
C ARG A 64 7.94 -10.77 0.57
N ALA A 65 8.18 -9.45 0.53
CA ALA A 65 9.15 -8.80 1.41
C ALA A 65 8.76 -8.97 2.89
N LEU A 66 7.48 -8.81 3.24
CA LEU A 66 6.99 -9.02 4.60
C LEU A 66 7.18 -10.46 5.09
N LEU A 67 6.92 -11.45 4.22
CA LEU A 67 7.15 -12.86 4.55
C LEU A 67 8.64 -13.15 4.79
N LEU A 68 9.52 -12.63 3.93
CA LEU A 68 10.97 -12.78 4.10
C LEU A 68 11.48 -12.08 5.37
N GLN A 69 10.95 -10.89 5.67
CA GLN A 69 11.27 -10.17 6.91
C GLN A 69 10.82 -10.96 8.13
N ALA A 70 9.63 -11.57 8.12
CA ALA A 70 9.15 -12.41 9.21
C ALA A 70 10.01 -13.66 9.45
N CYS A 71 10.78 -14.10 8.45
CA CYS A 71 11.75 -15.19 8.61
C CYS A 71 13.11 -14.71 9.18
N HIS A 72 13.34 -13.41 9.33
CA HIS A 72 14.63 -12.86 9.73
C HIS A 72 14.55 -12.22 11.13
N PRO A 73 15.46 -12.53 12.06
CA PRO A 73 15.37 -12.05 13.45
C PRO A 73 15.58 -10.53 13.58
N ALA A 74 16.46 -9.94 12.77
CA ALA A 74 16.76 -8.50 12.86
C ALA A 74 15.55 -7.56 12.63
N PRO A 75 14.78 -7.65 11.51
CA PRO A 75 13.59 -6.82 11.33
C PRO A 75 12.49 -7.17 12.35
N LEU A 76 12.39 -8.43 12.81
CA LEU A 76 11.43 -8.79 13.85
C LEU A 76 11.74 -8.14 15.20
N ALA A 77 13.02 -8.01 15.58
CA ALA A 77 13.40 -7.29 16.79
C ALA A 77 12.94 -5.82 16.74
N GLY A 78 13.18 -5.15 15.61
CA GLY A 78 12.70 -3.77 15.41
C GLY A 78 11.17 -3.65 15.46
N VAL A 79 10.44 -4.65 14.94
CA VAL A 79 8.97 -4.70 15.07
C VAL A 79 8.56 -4.88 16.54
N ALA A 80 9.19 -5.80 17.27
CA ALA A 80 8.84 -6.08 18.66
C ALA A 80 9.13 -4.89 19.60
N GLU A 81 10.21 -4.15 19.35
CA GLU A 81 10.66 -3.06 20.24
C GLU A 81 10.06 -1.70 19.89
N HIS A 82 9.68 -1.47 18.62
CA HIS A 82 9.34 -0.13 18.13
C HIS A 82 8.04 -0.04 17.31
N SER A 83 7.32 -1.14 17.10
CA SER A 83 6.07 -1.14 16.34
C SER A 83 4.84 -1.17 17.23
N ARG A 84 3.75 -0.56 16.77
CA ARG A 84 2.40 -0.76 17.32
C ARG A 84 1.67 -1.94 16.68
N TYR A 85 2.41 -2.91 16.10
CA TYR A 85 1.84 -3.98 15.29
C TYR A 85 0.74 -4.78 16.02
N GLU A 86 0.85 -5.01 17.33
CA GLU A 86 -0.15 -5.79 18.07
C GLU A 86 -1.51 -5.11 18.16
N THR A 87 -1.53 -3.79 18.31
CA THR A 87 -2.76 -2.99 18.45
C THR A 87 -3.23 -2.38 17.13
N ASP A 88 -2.31 -2.19 16.18
CA ASP A 88 -2.55 -1.56 14.88
C ASP A 88 -1.65 -2.19 13.79
N PRO A 89 -1.98 -3.41 13.31
CA PRO A 89 -1.17 -4.12 12.33
C PRO A 89 -1.13 -3.46 10.95
N LEU A 90 -2.22 -2.78 10.56
CA LEU A 90 -2.36 -2.17 9.24
C LEU A 90 -1.83 -0.73 9.22
N GLY A 91 -2.02 0.04 10.30
CA GLY A 91 -1.51 1.41 10.37
C GLY A 91 0.03 1.50 10.41
N ARG A 92 0.76 0.40 10.61
CA ARG A 92 2.22 0.35 10.40
C ARG A 92 2.63 0.29 8.93
N LEU A 93 1.71 -0.07 8.04
CA LEU A 93 1.94 -0.24 6.59
C LEU A 93 1.41 0.95 5.78
N ALA A 94 0.74 1.89 6.45
CA ALA A 94 0.12 3.08 5.88
C ALA A 94 1.07 4.29 5.87
#